data_AF-A0A9D9H049-F1
#
_entry.id   AF-A0A9D9H049-F1
#
_cell.length_a   1.000
_cell.length_b   1.000
_cell.length_c   1.000
_cell.angle_alpha   90.00
_cell.angle_beta   90.00
_cell.angle_gamma   90.00
#
_symmetry.space_group_name_H-M   'P 1'
#
loop_
_entity.id
_entity.type
_entity.pdbx_description
1 polymer ?
#
loop_
_entity_poly.entity_id
_entity_poly.type
_entity_poly.pdbx_seq_one_letter_code
_entity_poly.pdbx_strand_id
1 'polypeptide(L)' 'MIESIQDLTEMELRVVVMNTTGYTRERITNLLNISESELRKILASVNQKCETKNIDEALNKMSYQNII' A
#
# COMPACT_ATOMS: atom_id res chain seq x y z
N MET A 1 -16.29 -3.80 -16.58
CA MET A 1 -16.14 -3.12 -15.29
C MET A 1 -14.73 -3.41 -14.80
N ILE A 2 -13.88 -2.40 -14.73
CA ILE A 2 -12.71 -2.53 -13.86
C ILE A 2 -13.31 -2.42 -12.46
N GLU A 3 -13.23 -3.48 -11.65
CA GLU A 3 -13.50 -3.39 -10.22
C GLU A 3 -12.56 -2.33 -9.68
N SER A 4 -13.08 -1.12 -9.51
CA SER A 4 -12.32 0.02 -9.02
C SER A 4 -11.81 -0.35 -7.64
N ILE A 5 -10.49 -0.52 -7.51
CA ILE A 5 -9.84 -0.44 -6.20
C ILE A 5 -10.41 0.81 -5.53
N GLN A 6 -10.97 0.65 -4.33
CA GLN A 6 -11.56 1.76 -3.60
C GLN A 6 -10.50 2.86 -3.43
N ASP A 7 -10.88 4.13 -3.62
CA ASP A 7 -9.95 5.26 -3.64
C ASP A 7 -8.90 5.16 -2.52
N LEU A 8 -7.66 4.88 -2.92
CA LEU A 8 -6.52 4.89 -2.02
C LEU A 8 -6.25 6.35 -1.64
N THR A 9 -5.99 6.57 -0.37
CA THR A 9 -5.51 7.86 0.12
C THR A 9 -4.09 8.10 -0.39
N GLU A 10 -3.68 9.37 -0.42
CA GLU A 10 -2.31 9.73 -0.80
C GLU A 10 -1.27 9.02 0.09
N MET A 11 -1.56 8.86 1.39
CA MET A 11 -0.68 8.15 2.32
C MET A 11 -0.53 6.67 1.97
N GLU A 12 -1.64 5.99 1.64
CA GLU A 12 -1.62 4.59 1.21
C GLU A 12 -0.82 4.41 -0.09
N LEU A 13 -1.02 5.28 -1.07
CA LEU A 13 -0.25 5.28 -2.32
C LEU A 13 1.25 5.49 -2.08
N ARG A 14 1.62 6.45 -1.22
CA ARG A 14 3.03 6.68 -0.86
C ARG A 14 3.67 5.46 -0.22
N VAL A 15 2.97 4.81 0.72
CA VAL A 15 3.45 3.58 1.36
C VAL A 15 3.60 2.45 0.35
N VAL A 16 2.63 2.27 -0.55
CA VAL A 16 2.66 1.27 -1.62
C VAL A 16 3.85 1.48 -2.56
N VAL A 17 4.04 2.70 -3.06
CA VAL A 17 5.16 3.05 -3.96
C VAL A 17 6.52 2.85 -3.28
N MET A 18 6.62 3.19 -2.00
CA MET A 18 7.85 2.92 -1.23
C MET A 18 8.11 1.42 -1.07
N ASN A 19 7.07 0.59 -0.91
CA ASN A 19 7.24 -0.86 -0.87
C ASN A 19 7.67 -1.43 -2.23
N THR A 20 7.08 -1.00 -3.36
CA THR A 20 7.47 -1.49 -4.69
C THR A 20 8.89 -1.07 -5.09
N THR A 21 9.36 0.06 -4.59
CA THR A 21 10.74 0.54 -4.79
C THR A 21 11.75 -0.13 -3.84
N GLY A 22 11.30 -1.04 -2.96
CA GLY A 22 12.16 -1.85 -2.11
C GLY A 22 12.59 -1.20 -0.79
N TYR A 23 11.88 -0.17 -0.31
CA TYR A 23 12.19 0.47 0.96
C TYR A 23 11.84 -0.47 2.12
N THR A 24 12.72 -0.54 3.12
CA THR A 24 12.44 -1.28 4.35
C THR A 24 11.35 -0.60 5.16
N ARG A 25 10.61 -1.37 5.98
CA ARG A 25 9.56 -0.83 6.85
C ARG A 25 10.08 0.29 7.76
N GLU A 26 11.27 0.12 8.34
CA GLU A 26 11.93 1.12 9.17
C GLU A 26 12.20 2.43 8.40
N ARG A 27 12.64 2.31 7.14
CA ARG A 27 12.89 3.49 6.31
C ARG A 27 11.59 4.21 5.96
N ILE A 28 10.51 3.47 5.70
CA ILE A 28 9.18 4.03 5.44
C ILE A 28 8.65 4.77 6.67
N THR A 29 8.72 4.16 7.86
CA THR A 29 8.28 4.81 9.11
C THR A 29 9.07 6.09 9.38
N ASN A 30 10.38 6.07 9.14
CA ASN A 30 11.23 7.24 9.35
C ASN A 30 10.95 8.37 8.34
N LEU A 31 10.78 8.04 7.06
CA LEU A 31 10.55 9.04 6.01
C LEU A 31 9.15 9.66 6.06
N LEU A 32 8.15 8.86 6.43
CA LEU A 32 6.77 9.33 6.54
C LEU A 32 6.44 9.87 7.93
N ASN A 33 7.39 9.79 8.88
CA ASN A 33 7.22 10.18 10.28
C ASN A 33 5.97 9.52 10.93
N ILE A 34 5.79 8.23 10.66
CA ILE A 34 4.68 7.42 11.20
C ILE A 34 5.22 6.30 12.07
N SER A 35 4.40 5.82 13.00
CA SER A 35 4.76 4.65 13.82
C SER A 35 4.68 3.34 13.03
N GLU A 36 5.38 2.29 13.47
CA GLU A 36 5.25 0.96 12.87
C GLU A 36 3.82 0.40 13.00
N SER A 37 3.10 0.77 14.08
CA SER A 37 1.69 0.43 14.28
C SER A 37 0.80 1.08 13.22
N GLU A 38 1.06 2.35 12.90
CA GLU A 38 0.34 3.10 11.88
C GLU A 38 0.65 2.58 10.47
N LEU A 39 1.91 2.28 10.17
CA LEU A 39 2.29 1.59 8.94
C LEU A 39 1.54 0.26 8.77
N ARG A 40 1.43 -0.55 9.83
CA ARG A 40 0.65 -1.80 9.81
C ARG A 40 -0.84 -1.55 9.49
N LYS A 41 -1.44 -0.50 10.05
CA LYS A 41 -2.84 -0.12 9.74
C LYS A 41 -3.01 0.32 8.29
N ILE A 42 -2.06 1.10 7.76
CA ILE A 42 -2.07 1.54 6.36
C ILE A 42 -2.00 0.34 5.43
N LEU A 43 -1.07 -0.59 5.67
CA LEU A 43 -0.94 -1.81 4.86
C LEU A 43 -2.20 -2.70 4.94
N ALA A 44 -2.82 -2.81 6.11
CA ALA A 44 -4.08 -3.54 6.26
C ALA A 44 -5.24 -2.87 5.50
N SER A 45 -5.32 -1.54 5.53
CA SER A 45 -6.30 -0.77 4.77
C SER A 45 -6.11 -0.94 3.26
N VAL A 46 -4.86 -0.91 2.78
CA VAL A 46 -4.52 -1.21 1.38
C VAL A 46 -5.03 -2.59 0.96
N ASN A 47 -4.76 -3.62 1.76
CA ASN A 47 -5.24 -4.98 1.47
C ASN A 47 -6.76 -5.05 1.42
N GLN A 48 -7.45 -4.38 2.35
CA GLN A 48 -8.91 -4.33 2.37
C GLN A 48 -9.47 -3.65 1.11
N LYS A 49 -8.92 -2.50 0.72
CA LYS A 49 -9.35 -1.73 -0.46
C LYS A 49 -9.04 -2.44 -1.78
N CYS A 50 -8.00 -3.26 -1.79
CA CYS A 50 -7.63 -4.11 -2.93
C CYS A 50 -8.33 -5.47 -2.91
N GLU A 51 -9.06 -5.79 -1.85
CA GLU A 51 -9.69 -7.10 -1.63
C GLU A 51 -8.67 -8.26 -1.66
N THR A 52 -7.51 -8.07 -1.04
CA THR A 52 -6.42 -9.05 -0.99
C THR A 52 -6.08 -9.49 0.44
N LYS A 53 -5.36 -10.60 0.58
CA LYS A 53 -5.00 -11.16 1.91
C LYS A 53 -3.69 -10.59 2.45
N ASN A 54 -2.81 -10.17 1.56
CA ASN A 54 -1.48 -9.66 1.89
C ASN A 54 -1.09 -8.52 0.94
N ILE A 55 -0.03 -7.81 1.34
CA ILE A 55 0.43 -6.63 0.60
C ILE A 55 1.00 -7.02 -0.76
N ASP A 56 1.67 -8.16 -0.90
CA ASP A 56 2.26 -8.60 -2.16
C ASP A 56 1.18 -8.86 -3.23
N GLU A 57 0.07 -9.47 -2.84
CA GLU A 57 -1.13 -9.60 -3.69
C GLU A 57 -1.72 -8.23 -4.06
N ALA A 58 -1.79 -7.29 -3.11
CA ALA A 58 -2.28 -5.94 -3.37
C ALA A 58 -1.40 -5.23 -4.40
N LEU A 59 -0.07 -5.29 -4.23
CA LEU A 59 0.91 -4.69 -5.14
C LEU A 59 0.77 -5.27 -6.56
N ASN A 60 0.66 -6.58 -6.68
CA ASN A 60 0.47 -7.25 -7.97
C ASN A 60 -0.86 -6.83 -8.64
N LYS A 61 -1.95 -6.73 -7.87
CA LYS A 61 -3.26 -6.29 -8.38
C LYS A 61 -3.21 -4.83 -8.84
N MET A 62 -2.58 -3.94 -8.06
CA MET A 62 -2.41 -2.52 -8.43
C MET A 62 -1.55 -2.34 -9.68
N SER A 63 -0.48 -3.13 -9.83
CA SER A 63 0.36 -3.10 -11.03
C SER A 63 -0.41 -3.58 -12.26
N TYR A 64 -1.17 -4.68 -12.15
CA TYR A 64 -2.00 -5.18 -13.25
C TYR A 64 -3.09 -4.18 -13.68
N GLN A 65 -3.61 -3.40 -12.73
CA GLN A 65 -4.61 -2.35 -12.99
C GLN A 65 -4.01 -1.01 -13.42
N ASN A 66 -2.68 -0.91 -13.61
CA ASN A 66 -1.96 0.34 -13.93
C ASN A 66 -2.18 1.48 -12.93
N ILE A 67 -2.33 1.15 -11.65
CA ILE A 67 -2.40 2.15 -10.56
C ILE A 67 -1.00 2.59 -10.13
N ILE A 68 -0.05 1.64 -10.16
CA ILE A 68 1.37 1.83 -9.79
C ILE A 68 2.30 1.17 -10.81
#